data_AF-A0AAE4KXS3-F1
#
_entry.id   AF-A0AAE4KXS3-F1
#
_cell.length_a   1.000
_cell.length_b   1.000
_cell.length_c   1.000
_cell.angle_alpha   90.00
_cell.angle_beta   90.00
_cell.angle_gamma   90.00
#
_symmetry.space_group_name_H-M   'P 1'
#
loop_
_entity.id
_entity.type
_entity.pdbx_description
1 polymer ?
#
loop_
_entity_poly.entity_id
_entity_poly.type
_entity_poly.pdbx_seq_one_letter_code
_entity_poly.pdbx_strand_id
1 'polypeptide(L)' 'METIILSDENYYSNEADWHYMSVSQYKDFIKCPAAALAKLKGEWQPDSDKKPLLVGNYVHSYFESAEAHEAFKE' A
#
# COMPACT_ATOMS: atom_id res chain seq x y z
N MET A 1 -15.90 -11.78 -12.34
CA MET A 1 -15.13 -11.25 -11.20
C MET A 1 -16.02 -10.24 -10.53
N GLU A 2 -16.26 -10.40 -9.23
CA GLU A 2 -16.97 -9.39 -8.46
C GLU A 2 -16.12 -8.12 -8.42
N THR A 3 -16.77 -6.96 -8.53
CA THR A 3 -16.07 -5.68 -8.48
C THR A 3 -15.92 -5.27 -7.02
N ILE A 4 -14.69 -5.26 -6.51
CA ILE A 4 -14.37 -4.72 -5.18
C ILE A 4 -14.60 -3.20 -5.16
N ILE A 5 -15.26 -2.70 -4.12
CA ILE A 5 -15.39 -1.26 -3.86
C ILE A 5 -14.28 -0.86 -2.89
N LEU A 6 -13.45 0.11 -3.28
CA LEU A 6 -12.35 0.57 -2.46
C LEU A 6 -12.85 1.44 -1.29
N SER A 7 -12.22 1.24 -0.13
CA SER A 7 -12.34 2.02 1.09
C SER A 7 -10.95 2.23 1.69
N ASP A 8 -10.82 3.12 2.68
CA ASP A 8 -9.53 3.38 3.34
C ASP A 8 -8.96 2.11 4.00
N GLU A 9 -9.83 1.22 4.47
CA GLU A 9 -9.48 -0.04 5.13
C GLU A 9 -8.92 -1.09 4.16
N ASN A 10 -9.38 -1.11 2.91
CA ASN A 10 -9.03 -2.13 1.93
C ASN A 10 -8.14 -1.64 0.78
N TYR A 11 -7.84 -0.33 0.73
CA TYR A 11 -7.09 0.29 -0.37
C TYR A 11 -5.73 -0.38 -0.63
N TYR A 12 -5.03 -0.81 0.42
CA TYR A 12 -3.74 -1.51 0.36
C TYR A 12 -3.86 -3.03 0.50
N SER A 13 -5.07 -3.59 0.38
CA SER A 13 -5.29 -5.04 0.47
C SER A 13 -4.72 -5.76 -0.76
N ASN A 14 -4.36 -7.03 -0.58
CA ASN A 14 -3.87 -7.83 -1.70
C ASN A 14 -4.95 -8.02 -2.78
N GLU A 15 -6.22 -8.13 -2.38
CA GLU A 15 -7.35 -8.18 -3.31
C GLU A 15 -7.44 -6.90 -4.15
N ALA A 16 -7.36 -5.72 -3.53
CA ALA A 16 -7.32 -4.45 -4.25
C ALA A 16 -6.14 -4.39 -5.23
N ASP A 17 -4.95 -4.84 -4.82
CA ASP A 17 -3.75 -4.90 -5.67
C ASP A 17 -3.89 -5.84 -6.88
N TRP A 18 -4.72 -6.89 -6.80
CA TRP A 18 -5.03 -7.78 -7.93
C TRP A 18 -6.05 -7.16 -8.90
N HIS A 19 -6.97 -6.34 -8.38
CA HIS A 19 -8.03 -5.72 -9.17
C HIS A 19 -7.62 -4.36 -9.77
N TYR A 20 -6.74 -3.62 -9.10
CA TYR A 20 -6.35 -2.26 -9.48
C TYR A 20 -4.84 -2.08 -9.48
N MET A 21 -4.28 -1.72 -10.64
CA MET A 21 -2.87 -1.39 -10.77
C MET A 21 -2.57 -0.03 -10.11
N SER A 22 -1.81 -0.04 -9.02
CA SER A 22 -1.34 1.18 -8.35
C SER A 22 -0.05 1.73 -8.99
N VAL A 23 0.26 3.00 -8.73
CA VAL A 23 1.52 3.62 -9.20
C VAL A 23 2.74 2.90 -8.62
N SER A 24 2.66 2.45 -7.36
CA SER A 24 3.72 1.68 -6.71
C SER A 24 3.91 0.33 -7.39
N GLN A 25 2.81 -0.37 -7.69
CA GLN A 25 2.85 -1.64 -8.40
C GLN A 25 3.44 -1.47 -9.81
N TYR A 26 3.03 -0.44 -10.55
CA TYR A 26 3.63 -0.11 -11.85
C TYR A 26 5.14 0.11 -11.76
N LYS A 27 5.61 0.92 -10.79
CA LYS A 27 7.04 1.17 -10.57
C LYS A 27 7.80 -0.12 -10.24
N ASP A 28 7.22 -0.99 -9.43
CA ASP A 28 7.81 -2.30 -9.08
C ASP A 28 7.95 -3.18 -10.34
N PHE A 29 6.92 -3.23 -11.20
CA PHE A 29 6.96 -3.97 -12.46
C PHE A 29 8.01 -3.42 -13.44
N ILE A 30 8.15 -2.09 -13.55
CA ILE A 30 9.20 -1.47 -14.37
C ILE A 30 10.60 -1.83 -13.85
N LYS A 31 10.78 -1.90 -12.52
CA LYS A 31 12.06 -2.23 -11.90
C LYS A 31 12.42 -3.72 -12.04
N CYS A 32 11.50 -4.63 -11.73
CA CYS A 32 11.69 -6.07 -11.86
C CYS A 32 10.33 -6.80 -11.89
N PRO A 33 9.87 -7.26 -13.07
CA PRO A 33 8.56 -7.91 -13.19
C PRO A 33 8.41 -9.17 -12.35
N ALA A 34 9.47 -9.98 -12.22
CA ALA A 34 9.44 -11.20 -11.44
C ALA A 34 9.27 -10.93 -9.94
N ALA A 35 9.99 -9.95 -9.39
CA ALA A 35 9.87 -9.55 -8.00
C ALA A 35 8.51 -8.90 -7.71
N ALA A 36 8.00 -8.07 -8.63
CA ALA A 36 6.67 -7.46 -8.51
C ALA A 36 5.56 -8.51 -8.48
N LEU A 37 5.63 -9.53 -9.35
CA LEU A 37 4.66 -10.63 -9.35
C LEU A 37 4.77 -11.49 -8.09
N ALA A 38 5.99 -11.81 -7.62
CA ALA A 38 6.19 -12.57 -6.39
C ALA A 38 5.64 -11.81 -5.16
N LYS A 39 5.82 -10.48 -5.13
CA LYS A 39 5.21 -9.59 -4.12
C LYS A 39 3.68 -9.62 -4.18
N LEU A 40 3.10 -9.51 -5.38
CA LEU A 40 1.65 -9.55 -5.59
C LEU A 40 1.04 -10.90 -5.17
N LYS A 41 1.75 -12.01 -5.39
CA LYS A 41 1.34 -13.34 -4.93
C LYS A 41 1.58 -13.59 -3.43
N GLY A 42 2.26 -12.68 -2.74
CA GLY A 42 2.67 -12.89 -1.34
C GLY A 42 3.79 -13.92 -1.14
N GLU A 43 4.42 -14.39 -2.21
CA GLU A 43 5.52 -15.37 -2.18
C GLU A 43 6.83 -14.75 -1.68
N TRP A 44 6.98 -13.44 -1.83
CA TRP A 44 8.16 -12.69 -1.44
C TRP A 44 7.80 -11.28 -1.00
N GLN A 45 8.56 -10.72 -0.05
CA GLN A 45 8.43 -9.32 0.34
C GLN A 45 9.80 -8.65 0.32
N PRO A 46 9.90 -7.39 -0.16
CA PRO A 46 11.16 -6.67 -0.15
C PRO A 46 11.59 -6.36 1.27
N ASP A 47 12.85 -6.66 1.58
CA ASP A 47 13.48 -6.16 2.80
C ASP A 47 13.67 -4.65 2.65
N SER A 48 13.00 -3.88 3.49
CA SER A 48 13.03 -2.42 3.46
C SER A 48 12.80 -1.86 4.85
N ASP A 49 13.53 -0.78 5.16
CA ASP A 49 13.29 -0.02 6.38
C ASP A 49 11.90 0.62 6.30
N LYS A 50 11.05 0.32 7.28
CA LYS A 50 9.69 0.85 7.39
C LYS A 50 9.64 2.25 7.99
N LYS A 51 10.72 2.73 8.62
CA LYS A 51 10.73 4.05 9.29
C LYS A 51 10.35 5.22 8.37
N PRO A 52 10.84 5.31 7.11
CA PRO A 52 10.45 6.41 6.22
C PRO A 52 8.94 6.41 5.92
N LEU A 53 8.34 5.23 5.74
CA LEU A 53 6.90 5.10 5.52
C LEU A 53 6.12 5.48 6.78
N LEU A 54 6.57 5.05 7.96
CA LEU A 54 5.94 5.40 9.23
C LEU A 54 5.94 6.91 9.47
N VAL A 55 7.10 7.57 9.31
CA VAL A 55 7.22 9.02 9.50
C VAL A 55 6.43 9.78 8.44
N GLY A 56 6.46 9.32 7.18
CA GLY A 56 5.66 9.89 6.10
C GLY A 56 4.17 9.84 6.41
N ASN A 57 3.67 8.69 6.85
CA ASN A 57 2.27 8.51 7.22
C ASN A 57 1.87 9.33 8.46
N TYR A 58 2.76 9.48 9.45
CA TYR A 58 2.51 10.35 10.60
C TYR A 58 2.26 11.81 10.18
N VAL A 59 3.06 12.33 9.25
CA VAL A 59 2.88 13.68 8.71
C VAL A 59 1.65 13.74 7.82
N HIS A 60 1.42 12.72 6.99
CA HIS A 60 0.25 12.65 6.11
C HIS A 60 -1.06 12.70 6.89
N SER A 61 -1.20 11.86 7.92
CA SER A 61 -2.43 11.79 8.73
C SER A 61 -2.72 13.11 9.45
N TYR A 62 -1.69 13.84 9.91
CA TYR A 62 -1.85 15.17 10.50
C TYR A 62 -2.52 16.17 9.56
N PHE A 63 -2.16 16.14 8.27
CA PHE A 63 -2.73 17.02 7.26
C PHE A 63 -4.03 16.50 6.66
N GLU A 64 -4.33 15.22 6.83
CA GLU A 64 -5.57 14.60 6.38
C GLU A 64 -6.76 15.01 7.25
N SER A 65 -6.69 14.78 8.57
CA SER A 65 -7.64 15.28 9.55
C SER A 65 -7.15 15.04 10.99
N ALA A 66 -7.79 15.69 11.98
CA ALA A 66 -7.50 15.42 13.38
C ALA A 66 -7.86 13.98 13.75
N GLU A 67 -8.99 13.48 13.25
CA GLU A 67 -9.48 12.11 13.46
C GLU A 67 -8.53 11.07 12.85
N ALA A 68 -8.07 11.28 11.61
CA ALA A 68 -7.10 10.40 10.96
C ALA A 68 -5.75 10.38 11.69
N HIS A 69 -5.31 11.53 12.21
CA HIS A 69 -4.07 11.62 12.97
C HIS A 69 -4.14 10.91 14.32
N GLU A 70 -5.26 11.03 15.04
CA GLU A 70 -5.48 10.27 16.27
C GLU A 70 -5.52 8.76 15.98
N ALA A 71 -6.28 8.32 14.97
CA ALA A 71 -6.35 6.92 14.58
C ALA A 71 -5.00 6.32 14.16
N PHE A 72 -4.09 7.13 13.61
CA PHE A 72 -2.73 6.67 13.25
C PHE A 72 -1.81 6.49 14.47
N LYS A 73 -2.06 7.22 15.57
CA LYS A 73 -1.25 7.16 16.79
C LYS A 73 -1.64 6.01 17.73
N GLU A 74 -2.90 5.57 17.67
CA GLU A 74 -3.44 4.41 18.39
C GLU A 74 -2.80 3.09 17.90
#